data_AF-A0A9D7TNQ4-F1
#
_entry.id   AF-A0A9D7TNQ4-F1
#
_cell.length_a   1.000
_cell.length_b   1.000
_cell.length_c   1.000
_cell.angle_alpha   90.00
_cell.angle_beta   90.00
_cell.angle_gamma   90.00
#
_symmetry.space_group_name_H-M   'P 1'
#
loop_
_entity.id
_entity.type
_entity.pdbx_description
1 polymer ?
#
loop_
_entity_poly.entity_id
_entity_poly.type
_entity_poly.pdbx_seq_one_letter_code
_entity_poly.pdbx_strand_id
1 'polypeptide(L)'
;MAASFFGIVSMTSLQNVWLSTDINVDKTESDFFLTEASIKFVHYPDCQQLIIWLPTNWVAYKDMSISTQPSGTEIWRKEIREIINGSIQIILDTLPFPPGDISIKIVKIDGLQHIINLKKHEENFVPEVSVQPIGVQQDDYRPPIVYRDGFGNILPDQDLLMREELMKDLVRKFSRKVVFENMGRSNNVLYEDGEKSFSFWSEFGSGGCLFYISIPTAETWEKQTGFSLAERYEIIQFVATETLRAQTSSSGAFFKIEESWINFYKGPK
;
A
#
# COMPACT_ATOMS: atom_id res chain seq x y z
N MET A 1 -9.97 -29.81 6.34
CA MET A 1 -9.50 -28.70 5.49
C MET A 1 -10.73 -27.95 5.01
N ALA A 2 -10.83 -26.64 5.24
CA ALA A 2 -11.94 -25.86 4.71
C ALA A 2 -11.85 -25.84 3.18
N ALA A 3 -12.99 -25.99 2.49
CA ALA A 3 -13.03 -25.90 1.03
C ALA A 3 -12.61 -24.49 0.60
N SER A 4 -11.83 -24.40 -0.48
CA SER A 4 -11.35 -23.13 -1.05
C SER A 4 -11.97 -22.95 -2.43
N PHE A 5 -12.56 -21.78 -2.67
CA PHE A 5 -13.29 -21.45 -3.88
C PHE A 5 -12.74 -20.15 -4.49
N PHE A 6 -12.02 -20.29 -5.60
CA PHE A 6 -11.50 -19.17 -6.37
C PHE A 6 -12.60 -18.51 -7.21
N GLY A 7 -12.40 -17.25 -7.57
CA GLY A 7 -13.35 -16.44 -8.35
C GLY A 7 -13.69 -15.10 -7.71
N ILE A 8 -14.45 -14.30 -8.45
CA ILE A 8 -14.80 -12.91 -8.10
C ILE A 8 -16.17 -12.89 -7.43
N VAL A 9 -16.30 -12.13 -6.34
CA VAL A 9 -17.59 -11.76 -5.75
C VAL A 9 -18.01 -10.38 -6.24
N SER A 10 -19.27 -10.25 -6.60
CA SER A 10 -19.94 -8.98 -6.87
C SER A 10 -21.15 -8.81 -5.98
N MET A 11 -21.40 -7.60 -5.48
CA MET A 11 -22.64 -7.29 -4.77
C MET A 11 -23.81 -7.19 -5.74
N THR A 12 -24.95 -7.80 -5.38
CA THR A 12 -26.17 -7.78 -6.18
C THR A 12 -27.24 -6.87 -5.59
N SER A 13 -27.32 -6.76 -4.25
CA SER A 13 -28.20 -5.80 -3.57
C SER A 13 -27.82 -5.62 -2.10
N LEU A 14 -28.27 -4.51 -1.52
CA LEU A 14 -28.14 -4.19 -0.11
C LEU A 14 -29.50 -3.77 0.45
N GLN A 15 -29.88 -4.33 1.59
CA GLN A 15 -31.15 -4.02 2.27
C GLN A 15 -30.92 -3.77 3.75
N ASN A 16 -31.66 -2.80 4.29
CA ASN A 16 -31.70 -2.48 5.71
C ASN A 16 -33.13 -2.76 6.21
N VAL A 17 -33.32 -3.77 7.06
CA VAL A 17 -34.64 -4.28 7.45
C VAL A 17 -34.81 -4.28 8.97
N TRP A 18 -35.87 -3.66 9.46
CA TRP A 18 -36.26 -3.72 10.87
C TRP A 18 -37.14 -4.94 11.13
N LEU A 19 -36.82 -5.74 12.15
CA LEU A 19 -37.62 -6.90 12.53
C LEU A 19 -38.84 -6.57 13.40
N SER A 20 -38.86 -5.43 14.08
CA SER A 20 -39.95 -5.04 14.97
C SER A 20 -40.90 -4.03 14.30
N THR A 21 -42.19 -4.31 14.32
CA THR A 21 -43.27 -3.42 13.89
C THR A 21 -43.55 -2.27 14.86
N ASP A 22 -43.01 -2.31 16.09
CA ASP A 22 -43.41 -1.39 17.17
C ASP A 22 -42.45 -0.21 17.38
N ILE A 23 -41.44 -0.05 16.53
CA ILE A 23 -40.48 1.04 16.71
C ILE A 23 -40.93 2.27 15.92
N ASN A 24 -41.48 3.23 16.66
CA ASN A 24 -41.70 4.61 16.23
C ASN A 24 -40.32 5.33 16.15
N VAL A 25 -39.41 4.80 15.33
CA VAL A 25 -38.16 5.52 15.00
C VAL A 25 -38.55 6.57 13.98
N ASP A 26 -38.26 7.83 14.27
CA ASP A 26 -38.21 8.86 13.23
C ASP A 26 -37.27 8.36 12.13
N LYS A 27 -37.85 7.93 11.00
CA LYS A 27 -37.20 7.15 9.92
C LYS A 27 -36.20 7.97 9.08
N THR A 28 -35.63 9.03 9.64
CA THR A 28 -34.89 10.05 8.90
C THR A 28 -33.38 10.05 9.15
N GLU A 29 -32.85 9.22 10.05
CA GLU A 29 -31.39 9.17 10.25
C GLU A 29 -30.74 8.12 9.36
N SER A 30 -30.28 8.57 8.18
CA SER A 30 -29.44 7.83 7.23
C SER A 30 -28.19 7.21 7.88
N ASP A 31 -27.76 7.78 9.00
CA ASP A 31 -26.48 7.49 9.65
C ASP A 31 -26.43 6.09 10.30
N PHE A 32 -27.57 5.41 10.41
CA PHE A 32 -27.63 4.02 10.89
C PHE A 32 -27.69 2.98 9.78
N PHE A 33 -27.89 3.39 8.53
CA PHE A 33 -28.04 2.46 7.42
C PHE A 33 -26.71 2.14 6.77
N LEU A 34 -26.50 0.86 6.50
CA LEU A 34 -25.40 0.44 5.66
C LEU A 34 -25.72 0.88 4.23
N THR A 35 -24.73 1.50 3.58
CA THR A 35 -24.82 1.94 2.19
C THR A 35 -23.83 1.18 1.31
N GLU A 36 -24.01 1.21 -0.01
CA GLU A 36 -23.09 0.55 -0.94
C GLU A 36 -21.67 1.12 -0.84
N ALA A 37 -21.53 2.42 -0.57
CA ALA A 37 -20.23 3.07 -0.36
C ALA A 37 -19.48 2.53 0.88
N SER A 38 -20.20 1.89 1.81
CA SER A 38 -19.65 1.26 3.01
C SER A 38 -19.15 -0.17 2.75
N ILE A 39 -19.14 -0.64 1.50
CA ILE A 39 -18.70 -1.98 1.12
C ILE A 39 -17.64 -1.86 0.01
N LYS A 40 -16.51 -2.54 0.19
CA LYS A 40 -15.41 -2.54 -0.80
C LYS A 40 -14.90 -3.94 -1.03
N PHE A 41 -14.62 -4.24 -2.30
CA PHE A 41 -13.93 -5.45 -2.72
C PHE A 41 -12.49 -5.09 -3.11
N VAL A 42 -11.52 -5.84 -2.60
CA VAL A 42 -10.10 -5.70 -2.96
C VAL A 42 -9.62 -7.03 -3.51
N HIS A 43 -9.02 -7.00 -4.70
CA HIS A 43 -8.51 -8.19 -5.37
C HIS A 43 -7.01 -8.33 -5.11
N TYR A 44 -6.62 -9.47 -4.57
CA TYR A 44 -5.24 -9.93 -4.45
C TYR A 44 -5.00 -11.09 -5.43
N PRO A 45 -3.74 -11.45 -5.73
CA PRO A 45 -3.43 -12.53 -6.65
C PRO A 45 -4.01 -13.90 -6.24
N ASP A 46 -4.20 -14.13 -4.95
CA ASP A 46 -4.57 -15.41 -4.35
C ASP A 46 -5.99 -15.42 -3.75
N CYS A 47 -6.58 -14.26 -3.49
CA CYS A 47 -7.92 -14.15 -2.93
C CYS A 47 -8.57 -12.78 -3.23
N GLN A 48 -9.87 -12.70 -3.00
CA GLN A 48 -10.57 -11.42 -2.95
C GLN A 48 -11.02 -11.17 -1.51
N GLN A 49 -10.77 -9.97 -1.01
CA GLN A 49 -11.20 -9.51 0.31
C GLN A 49 -12.47 -8.66 0.20
N LEU A 50 -13.40 -8.90 1.10
CA LEU A 50 -14.59 -8.11 1.33
C LEU A 50 -14.39 -7.26 2.59
N ILE A 51 -14.48 -5.95 2.44
CA ILE A 51 -14.38 -4.99 3.54
C ILE A 51 -15.74 -4.34 3.73
N ILE A 52 -16.23 -4.33 4.96
CA ILE A 52 -17.49 -3.71 5.36
C ILE A 52 -17.20 -2.70 6.47
N TRP A 53 -17.66 -1.46 6.30
CA TRP A 53 -17.65 -0.45 7.36
C TRP A 53 -19.06 -0.32 7.95
N LEU A 54 -19.19 -0.69 9.22
CA LEU A 54 -20.43 -0.54 9.97
C LEU A 54 -20.74 0.96 10.18
N PRO A 55 -22.00 1.39 10.05
CA PRO A 55 -22.41 2.77 10.26
C PRO A 55 -22.15 3.28 11.70
N THR A 56 -22.16 2.36 12.67
CA THR A 56 -21.96 2.67 14.08
C THR A 56 -20.97 1.71 14.73
N ASN A 57 -20.56 2.03 15.95
CA ASN A 57 -19.65 1.20 16.73
C ASN A 57 -20.18 -0.25 16.89
N TRP A 58 -19.27 -1.22 16.84
CA TRP A 58 -19.54 -2.65 16.95
C TRP A 58 -20.39 -3.06 18.16
N VAL A 59 -20.35 -2.28 19.26
CA VAL A 59 -21.16 -2.54 20.47
C VAL A 59 -22.67 -2.54 20.17
N ALA A 60 -23.11 -1.85 19.12
CA ALA A 60 -24.52 -1.86 18.69
C ALA A 60 -24.94 -3.14 17.93
N TYR A 61 -23.99 -4.04 17.65
CA TYR A 61 -24.18 -5.22 16.82
C TYR A 61 -23.97 -6.50 17.61
N LYS A 62 -24.74 -7.53 17.24
CA LYS A 62 -24.75 -8.83 17.92
C LYS A 62 -23.92 -9.85 17.16
N ASP A 63 -24.41 -10.27 16.00
CA ASP A 63 -23.79 -11.32 15.20
C ASP A 63 -23.84 -11.03 13.70
N MET A 64 -22.99 -11.75 12.98
CA MET A 64 -22.94 -11.79 11.53
C MET A 64 -23.04 -13.24 11.08
N SER A 65 -23.86 -13.50 10.07
CA SER A 65 -23.96 -14.80 9.42
C SER A 65 -23.87 -14.70 7.90
N ILE A 66 -23.40 -15.78 7.29
CA ILE A 66 -23.24 -15.93 5.84
C ILE A 66 -23.94 -17.23 5.44
N SER A 67 -24.84 -17.15 4.48
CA SER A 67 -25.60 -18.31 3.99
C SER A 67 -25.68 -18.34 2.46
N THR A 68 -25.82 -19.54 1.90
CA THR A 68 -26.09 -19.73 0.47
C THR A 68 -27.57 -19.51 0.17
N GLN A 69 -27.86 -18.99 -1.01
CA GLN A 69 -29.21 -18.86 -1.57
C GLN A 69 -29.38 -19.79 -2.77
N PRO A 70 -30.56 -20.39 -2.98
CA PRO A 70 -31.79 -20.29 -2.18
C PRO A 70 -31.84 -21.29 -1.00
N SER A 71 -30.85 -22.16 -0.83
CA SER A 71 -30.91 -23.25 0.16
C SER A 71 -30.96 -22.79 1.61
N GLY A 72 -30.52 -21.55 1.90
CA GLY A 72 -30.45 -20.98 3.24
C GLY A 72 -29.41 -21.66 4.14
N THR A 73 -28.51 -22.48 3.58
CA THR A 73 -27.50 -23.20 4.35
C THR A 73 -26.49 -22.21 4.94
N GLU A 74 -26.38 -22.18 6.26
CA GLU A 74 -25.42 -21.32 6.95
C GLU A 74 -24.00 -21.86 6.72
N ILE A 75 -23.16 -21.05 6.07
CA ILE A 75 -21.75 -21.35 5.84
C ILE A 75 -20.95 -21.00 7.09
N TRP A 76 -21.31 -19.87 7.72
CA TRP A 76 -20.53 -19.29 8.79
C TRP A 76 -21.38 -18.33 9.63
N ARG A 77 -21.14 -18.31 10.94
CA ARG A 77 -21.72 -17.34 11.87
C ARG A 77 -20.77 -17.06 13.02
N LYS A 78 -20.62 -15.79 13.37
CA LYS A 78 -19.83 -15.34 14.53
C LYS A 78 -20.43 -14.10 15.18
N GLU A 79 -20.08 -13.88 16.44
CA GLU A 79 -20.34 -12.61 17.11
C GLU A 79 -19.46 -11.50 16.51
N ILE A 80 -19.99 -10.29 16.41
CA ILE A 80 -19.29 -9.17 15.77
C ILE A 80 -17.97 -8.85 16.48
N ARG A 81 -17.93 -8.97 17.81
CA ARG A 81 -16.73 -8.73 18.63
C ARG A 81 -15.54 -9.62 18.24
N GLU A 82 -15.78 -10.76 17.61
CA GLU A 82 -14.74 -11.73 17.24
C GLU A 82 -14.13 -11.48 15.87
N ILE A 83 -14.76 -10.61 15.07
CA ILE A 83 -14.44 -10.41 13.65
C ILE A 83 -14.18 -8.94 13.29
N ILE A 84 -14.50 -8.02 14.21
CA ILE A 84 -14.28 -6.59 14.04
C ILE A 84 -12.80 -6.25 14.09
N ASN A 85 -12.36 -5.39 13.19
CA ASN A 85 -11.09 -4.69 13.19
C ASN A 85 -11.33 -3.23 13.59
N GLY A 86 -10.73 -2.82 14.70
CA GLY A 86 -10.98 -1.49 15.28
C GLY A 86 -12.42 -1.35 15.80
N SER A 87 -13.09 -0.26 15.44
CA SER A 87 -14.42 0.07 15.99
C SER A 87 -15.59 -0.24 15.06
N ILE A 88 -15.36 -0.26 13.74
CA ILE A 88 -16.43 -0.33 12.72
C ILE A 88 -16.08 -1.19 11.51
N GLN A 89 -14.85 -1.68 11.36
CA GLN A 89 -14.43 -2.34 10.12
C GLN A 89 -14.49 -3.86 10.26
N ILE A 90 -15.02 -4.55 9.27
CA ILE A 90 -14.95 -6.01 9.15
C ILE A 90 -14.21 -6.33 7.85
N ILE A 91 -13.26 -7.26 7.90
CA ILE A 91 -12.49 -7.73 6.74
C ILE A 91 -12.67 -9.24 6.65
N LEU A 92 -13.14 -9.74 5.51
CA LEU A 92 -13.38 -11.15 5.26
C LEU A 92 -12.69 -11.60 3.98
N ASP A 93 -12.03 -12.75 4.04
CA ASP A 93 -11.58 -13.45 2.84
C ASP A 93 -12.78 -14.17 2.21
N THR A 94 -12.97 -13.99 0.90
CA THR A 94 -14.06 -14.64 0.16
C THR A 94 -13.69 -16.04 -0.34
N LEU A 95 -12.51 -16.55 0.03
CA LEU A 95 -12.01 -17.87 -0.33
C LEU A 95 -12.92 -19.01 0.18
N PRO A 96 -13.51 -18.94 1.38
CA PRO A 96 -14.42 -19.98 1.88
C PRO A 96 -15.82 -19.96 1.24
N PHE A 97 -16.11 -18.98 0.38
CA PHE A 97 -17.45 -18.76 -0.16
C PHE A 97 -17.69 -19.64 -1.41
N PRO A 98 -18.67 -20.56 -1.40
CA PRO A 98 -18.95 -21.38 -2.56
C PRO A 98 -19.47 -20.53 -3.73
N PRO A 99 -19.24 -20.94 -4.99
CA PRO A 99 -19.87 -20.32 -6.15
C PRO A 99 -21.41 -20.31 -6.03
N GLY A 100 -22.02 -19.21 -6.45
CA GLY A 100 -23.48 -19.02 -6.38
C GLY A 100 -23.91 -17.75 -5.64
N ASP A 101 -25.19 -17.69 -5.32
CA ASP A 101 -25.79 -16.56 -4.60
C ASP A 101 -25.59 -16.72 -3.09
N ILE A 102 -25.13 -15.65 -2.45
CA ILE A 102 -24.74 -15.63 -1.05
C ILE A 102 -25.42 -14.44 -0.38
N SER A 103 -25.92 -14.65 0.85
CA SER A 103 -26.45 -13.59 1.69
C SER A 103 -25.58 -13.44 2.92
N ILE A 104 -25.14 -12.22 3.19
CA ILE A 104 -24.52 -11.83 4.44
C ILE A 104 -25.55 -11.06 5.26
N LYS A 105 -25.75 -11.47 6.50
CA LYS A 105 -26.67 -10.82 7.44
C LYS A 105 -25.90 -10.32 8.66
N ILE A 106 -26.06 -9.05 8.98
CA ILE A 106 -25.48 -8.39 10.15
C ILE A 106 -26.63 -7.90 11.02
N VAL A 107 -26.68 -8.34 12.28
CA VAL A 107 -27.81 -8.06 13.18
C VAL A 107 -27.41 -7.06 14.26
N LYS A 108 -28.15 -5.95 14.36
CA LYS A 108 -28.04 -4.99 15.47
C LYS A 108 -28.87 -5.43 16.68
N ILE A 109 -28.49 -4.94 17.85
CA ILE A 109 -29.16 -5.21 19.12
C ILE A 109 -30.58 -4.60 19.15
N ASP A 110 -30.77 -3.48 18.46
CA ASP A 110 -32.05 -2.77 18.31
C ASP A 110 -33.05 -3.49 17.35
N GLY A 111 -32.62 -4.55 16.67
CA GLY A 111 -33.44 -5.32 15.75
C GLY A 111 -33.33 -4.92 14.27
N LEU A 112 -32.51 -3.93 13.93
CA LEU A 112 -32.15 -3.64 12.54
C LEU A 112 -31.22 -4.74 11.99
N GLN A 113 -31.46 -5.16 10.75
CA GLN A 113 -30.64 -6.11 10.03
C GLN A 113 -30.11 -5.47 8.74
N HIS A 114 -28.82 -5.60 8.51
CA HIS A 114 -28.22 -5.31 7.20
C HIS A 114 -28.07 -6.63 6.44
N ILE A 115 -28.65 -6.69 5.25
CA ILE A 115 -28.62 -7.86 4.37
C ILE A 115 -27.88 -7.46 3.09
N ILE A 116 -26.69 -8.04 2.91
CA ILE A 116 -25.86 -7.84 1.73
C ILE A 116 -25.98 -9.11 0.88
N ASN A 117 -26.56 -9.00 -0.30
CA ASN A 117 -26.62 -10.10 -1.25
C ASN A 117 -25.46 -9.99 -2.23
N LEU A 118 -24.79 -11.10 -2.43
CA LEU A 118 -23.57 -11.24 -3.21
C LEU A 118 -23.74 -12.40 -4.19
N LYS A 119 -23.02 -12.33 -5.31
CA LYS A 119 -22.87 -13.43 -6.25
C LYS A 119 -21.40 -13.76 -6.40
N LYS A 120 -21.02 -14.99 -6.02
CA LYS A 120 -19.69 -15.54 -6.25
C LYS A 120 -19.70 -16.22 -7.62
N HIS A 121 -18.91 -15.69 -8.54
CA HIS A 121 -18.71 -16.27 -9.86
C HIS A 121 -17.59 -17.31 -9.84
N GLU A 122 -17.57 -18.18 -10.84
CA GLU A 122 -16.50 -19.16 -11.03
C GLU A 122 -15.17 -18.49 -11.39
N GLU A 123 -14.06 -19.22 -11.20
CA GLU A 123 -12.68 -18.71 -11.33
C GLU A 123 -12.37 -18.06 -12.69
N ASN A 124 -13.03 -18.52 -13.76
CA ASN A 124 -12.80 -18.02 -15.13
C ASN A 124 -13.82 -16.94 -15.56
N PHE A 125 -14.59 -16.40 -14.62
CA PHE A 125 -15.54 -15.33 -14.94
C PHE A 125 -14.79 -14.03 -15.22
N VAL A 126 -14.76 -13.65 -16.49
CA VAL A 126 -14.36 -12.29 -16.90
C VAL A 126 -15.59 -11.41 -16.73
N PRO A 127 -15.59 -10.45 -15.79
CA PRO A 127 -16.71 -9.53 -15.68
C PRO A 127 -16.84 -8.78 -17.01
N GLU A 128 -18.06 -8.67 -17.52
CA GLU A 128 -18.35 -7.69 -18.57
C GLU A 128 -18.00 -6.33 -17.99
N VAL A 129 -16.83 -5.81 -18.35
CA VAL A 129 -16.48 -4.43 -18.07
C VAL A 129 -17.51 -3.63 -18.82
N SER A 130 -18.55 -3.17 -18.12
CA SER A 130 -19.39 -2.13 -18.64
C SER A 130 -18.43 -0.96 -18.83
N VAL A 131 -18.00 -0.76 -20.07
CA VAL A 131 -17.46 0.51 -20.53
C VAL A 131 -18.67 1.44 -20.49
N GLN A 132 -19.15 1.77 -19.28
CA GLN A 132 -19.73 3.07 -19.12
C GLN A 132 -18.59 3.97 -19.61
N PRO A 133 -18.80 4.79 -20.65
CA PRO A 133 -17.87 5.87 -20.87
C PRO A 133 -17.70 6.46 -19.50
N ILE A 134 -16.46 6.60 -19.03
CA ILE A 134 -16.18 7.43 -17.88
C ILE A 134 -16.87 8.72 -18.27
N GLY A 135 -18.09 8.92 -17.75
CA GLY A 135 -18.66 10.22 -17.63
C GLY A 135 -17.62 10.82 -16.75
N VAL A 136 -16.71 11.55 -17.40
CA VAL A 136 -15.91 12.56 -16.75
C VAL A 136 -17.00 13.27 -15.98
N GLN A 137 -17.12 12.97 -14.68
CA GLN A 137 -17.71 13.92 -13.77
C GLN A 137 -16.94 15.15 -14.18
N GLN A 138 -17.64 16.10 -14.81
CA GLN A 138 -17.07 17.41 -14.98
C GLN A 138 -16.76 17.76 -13.53
N ASP A 139 -15.51 17.54 -13.13
CA ASP A 139 -14.93 18.24 -12.02
C ASP A 139 -15.33 19.65 -12.36
N ASP A 140 -16.34 20.17 -11.65
CA ASP A 140 -16.70 21.57 -11.70
C ASP A 140 -15.34 22.24 -11.62
N TYR A 141 -14.88 22.80 -12.74
CA TYR A 141 -13.52 23.29 -12.87
C TYR A 141 -13.51 24.57 -12.05
N ARG A 142 -13.47 24.41 -10.73
CA ARG A 142 -13.37 25.47 -9.77
C ARG A 142 -11.92 25.88 -9.92
N PRO A 143 -11.63 27.07 -10.45
CA PRO A 143 -10.26 27.54 -10.46
C PRO A 143 -9.72 27.44 -9.02
N PRO A 144 -8.44 27.11 -8.84
CA PRO A 144 -7.83 27.01 -7.52
C PRO A 144 -8.18 28.24 -6.67
N ILE A 145 -8.50 28.03 -5.39
CA ILE A 145 -8.82 29.13 -4.48
C ILE A 145 -7.59 30.03 -4.38
N VAL A 146 -7.65 31.23 -4.96
CA VAL A 146 -6.55 32.20 -4.92
C VAL A 146 -6.67 33.03 -3.65
N TYR A 147 -5.80 32.77 -2.68
CA TYR A 147 -5.72 33.56 -1.46
C TYR A 147 -5.00 34.88 -1.71
N ARG A 148 -5.52 35.97 -1.12
CA ARG A 148 -4.91 37.31 -1.18
C ARG A 148 -4.56 37.78 0.23
N ASP A 149 -3.47 38.53 0.36
CA ASP A 149 -3.09 39.17 1.62
C ASP A 149 -3.99 40.39 1.93
N GLY A 150 -3.81 41.00 3.10
CA GLY A 150 -4.52 42.22 3.52
C GLY A 150 -4.23 43.47 2.68
N PHE A 151 -3.30 43.38 1.71
CA PHE A 151 -2.93 44.43 0.77
C PHE A 151 -3.35 44.08 -0.68
N GLY A 152 -4.02 42.94 -0.90
CA GLY A 152 -4.54 42.49 -2.20
C GLY A 152 -3.57 41.68 -3.07
N ASN A 153 -2.35 41.41 -2.59
CA ASN A 153 -1.36 40.59 -3.31
C ASN A 153 -1.75 39.11 -3.25
N ILE A 154 -1.52 38.38 -4.34
CA ILE A 154 -1.75 36.93 -4.39
C ILE A 154 -0.72 36.24 -3.52
N LEU A 155 -1.18 35.45 -2.55
CA LEU A 155 -0.31 34.59 -1.75
C LEU A 155 0.16 33.42 -2.62
N PRO A 156 1.47 33.13 -2.67
CA PRO A 156 1.97 31.95 -3.37
C PRO A 156 1.39 30.71 -2.72
N ASP A 157 0.94 29.77 -3.54
CA ASP A 157 0.47 28.46 -3.09
C ASP A 157 1.69 27.65 -2.61
N GLN A 158 1.96 27.72 -1.31
CA GLN A 158 3.09 27.05 -0.68
C GLN A 158 3.02 25.53 -0.89
N ASP A 159 1.82 24.96 -0.99
CA ASP A 159 1.63 23.53 -1.21
C ASP A 159 2.13 23.12 -2.60
N LEU A 160 1.94 23.95 -3.63
CA LEU A 160 2.48 23.68 -4.98
C LEU A 160 4.02 23.68 -5.00
N LEU A 161 4.64 24.64 -4.31
CA LEU A 161 6.10 24.70 -4.21
C LEU A 161 6.66 23.49 -3.46
N MET A 162 6.07 23.15 -2.31
CA MET A 162 6.48 21.98 -1.52
C MET A 162 6.28 20.68 -2.30
N ARG A 163 5.19 20.57 -3.07
CA ARG A 163 4.93 19.40 -3.91
C ARG A 163 5.95 19.26 -5.04
N GLU A 164 6.32 20.37 -5.68
CA GLU A 164 7.33 20.34 -6.74
C GLU A 164 8.70 19.91 -6.21
N GLU A 165 9.11 20.43 -5.04
CA GLU A 165 10.34 20.03 -4.36
C GLU A 165 10.33 18.54 -3.99
N LEU A 166 9.23 18.07 -3.38
CA LEU A 166 9.09 16.68 -2.99
C LEU A 166 9.11 15.74 -4.20
N MET A 167 8.47 16.13 -5.32
CA MET A 167 8.50 15.37 -6.56
C MET A 167 9.91 15.31 -7.16
N LYS A 168 10.68 16.41 -7.13
CA LYS A 168 12.09 16.42 -7.55
C LYS A 168 12.93 15.46 -6.71
N ASP A 169 12.74 15.46 -5.40
CA ASP A 169 13.43 14.56 -4.47
C ASP A 169 13.06 13.09 -4.69
N LEU A 170 11.78 12.80 -4.95
CA LEU A 170 11.34 11.44 -5.27
C LEU A 170 11.93 10.95 -6.58
N VAL A 171 11.83 11.73 -7.65
CA VAL A 171 12.42 11.39 -8.96
C VAL A 171 13.91 11.12 -8.81
N ARG A 172 14.62 11.98 -8.07
CA ARG A 172 16.04 11.78 -7.75
C ARG A 172 16.30 10.45 -7.05
N LYS A 173 15.55 10.12 -6.00
CA LYS A 173 15.72 8.86 -5.25
C LYS A 173 15.45 7.62 -6.12
N PHE A 174 14.49 7.67 -7.02
CA PHE A 174 14.16 6.56 -7.91
C PHE A 174 15.10 6.45 -9.13
N SER A 175 15.77 7.53 -9.53
CA SER A 175 16.75 7.50 -10.63
C SER A 175 18.13 6.99 -10.22
N ARG A 176 18.42 6.93 -8.91
CA ARG A 176 19.73 6.50 -8.42
C ARG A 176 19.93 5.00 -8.59
N LYS A 177 21.08 4.60 -9.13
CA LYS A 177 21.46 3.19 -9.22
C LYS A 177 22.97 3.01 -9.09
N VAL A 178 23.37 1.79 -8.74
CA VAL A 178 24.77 1.36 -8.68
C VAL A 178 24.98 0.27 -9.72
N VAL A 179 25.99 0.44 -10.57
CA VAL A 179 26.38 -0.49 -11.62
C VAL A 179 27.80 -0.99 -11.35
N PHE A 180 28.05 -2.28 -11.54
CA PHE A 180 29.35 -2.89 -11.31
C PHE A 180 30.02 -3.19 -12.64
N GLU A 181 31.15 -2.54 -12.90
CA GLU A 181 31.94 -2.71 -14.12
C GLU A 181 33.19 -3.55 -13.84
N ASN A 182 33.44 -4.52 -14.73
CA ASN A 182 34.45 -5.56 -14.59
C ASN A 182 34.18 -6.48 -13.38
N MET A 183 34.30 -7.80 -13.56
CA MET A 183 34.16 -8.80 -12.48
C MET A 183 35.50 -9.49 -12.19
N GLY A 184 36.59 -8.74 -12.36
CA GLY A 184 37.94 -9.19 -12.03
C GLY A 184 38.26 -8.99 -10.54
N ARG A 185 39.54 -9.02 -10.19
CA ARG A 185 40.00 -8.78 -8.81
C ARG A 185 39.87 -7.29 -8.40
N SER A 186 40.04 -6.40 -9.36
CA SER A 186 39.87 -4.95 -9.21
C SER A 186 38.80 -4.50 -10.18
N ASN A 187 37.80 -3.80 -9.67
CA ASN A 187 36.57 -3.46 -10.37
C ASN A 187 36.21 -1.99 -10.11
N ASN A 188 35.24 -1.49 -10.86
CA ASN A 188 34.69 -0.16 -10.64
C ASN A 188 33.22 -0.25 -10.24
N VAL A 189 32.84 0.57 -9.25
CA VAL A 189 31.47 0.73 -8.80
C VAL A 189 30.98 2.08 -9.31
N LEU A 190 30.15 2.07 -10.34
CA LEU A 190 29.58 3.27 -10.93
C LEU A 190 28.30 3.66 -10.19
N TYR A 191 28.26 4.87 -9.67
CA TYR A 191 27.06 5.50 -9.13
C TYR A 191 26.47 6.45 -10.18
N GLU A 192 25.18 6.32 -10.45
CA GLU A 192 24.42 7.21 -11.32
C GLU A 192 23.29 7.88 -10.53
N ASP A 193 23.18 9.21 -10.63
CA ASP A 193 22.08 10.03 -10.08
C ASP A 193 21.65 11.04 -11.14
N GLY A 194 20.66 10.65 -11.96
CA GLY A 194 20.18 11.45 -13.09
C GLY A 194 21.26 11.65 -14.15
N GLU A 195 21.63 12.90 -14.41
CA GLU A 195 22.67 13.27 -15.39
C GLU A 195 24.10 13.20 -14.81
N LYS A 196 24.25 13.05 -13.49
CA LYS A 196 25.54 12.95 -12.83
C LYS A 196 25.91 11.49 -12.59
N SER A 197 27.15 11.13 -12.88
CA SER A 197 27.67 9.81 -12.60
C SER A 197 29.10 9.89 -12.09
N PHE A 198 29.47 9.02 -11.16
CA PHE A 198 30.83 8.92 -10.64
C PHE A 198 31.22 7.46 -10.40
N SER A 199 32.45 7.12 -10.74
CA SER A 199 32.98 5.77 -10.63
C SER A 199 33.94 5.66 -9.46
N PHE A 200 33.65 4.74 -8.55
CA PHE A 200 34.51 4.42 -7.42
C PHE A 200 35.39 3.22 -7.76
N TRP A 201 36.68 3.34 -7.51
CA TRP A 201 37.58 2.21 -7.64
C TRP A 201 37.36 1.22 -6.50
N SER A 202 37.48 -0.07 -6.80
CA SER A 202 37.22 -1.11 -5.82
C SER A 202 38.05 -2.38 -6.04
N GLU A 203 38.26 -3.14 -4.97
CA GLU A 203 39.06 -4.37 -5.02
C GLU A 203 38.60 -5.41 -4.00
N PHE A 204 38.78 -6.69 -4.33
CA PHE A 204 38.55 -7.77 -3.38
C PHE A 204 39.56 -7.75 -2.23
N GLY A 205 39.01 -7.85 -1.02
CA GLY A 205 39.79 -7.86 0.22
C GLY A 205 40.45 -9.21 0.50
N SER A 206 41.34 -9.20 1.50
CA SER A 206 41.89 -10.43 2.10
C SER A 206 41.71 -10.40 3.63
N GLY A 207 41.97 -11.50 4.32
CA GLY A 207 41.98 -11.52 5.79
C GLY A 207 40.61 -11.27 6.46
N GLY A 208 39.51 -11.67 5.82
CA GLY A 208 38.15 -11.50 6.36
C GLY A 208 37.41 -10.26 5.85
N CYS A 209 38.10 -9.34 5.17
CA CYS A 209 37.49 -8.35 4.30
C CYS A 209 37.10 -9.02 2.98
N LEU A 210 35.83 -8.92 2.60
CA LEU A 210 35.31 -9.45 1.35
C LEU A 210 35.74 -8.56 0.19
N PHE A 211 35.60 -7.24 0.35
CA PHE A 211 35.76 -6.26 -0.71
C PHE A 211 35.84 -4.86 -0.09
N TYR A 212 36.49 -3.93 -0.78
CA TYR A 212 36.53 -2.53 -0.37
C TYR A 212 36.41 -1.57 -1.55
N ILE A 213 35.82 -0.41 -1.28
CA ILE A 213 35.64 0.69 -2.24
C ILE A 213 36.44 1.88 -1.76
N SER A 214 37.24 2.49 -2.64
CA SER A 214 37.89 3.78 -2.38
C SER A 214 36.88 4.92 -2.54
N ILE A 215 36.81 5.80 -1.55
CA ILE A 215 35.95 6.99 -1.58
C ILE A 215 36.81 8.26 -1.45
N PRO A 216 36.48 9.34 -2.18
CA PRO A 216 37.15 10.62 -2.00
C PRO A 216 36.93 11.20 -0.59
N THR A 217 37.96 11.87 -0.06
CA THR A 217 37.87 12.59 1.23
C THR A 217 36.92 13.77 1.14
N ALA A 218 36.48 14.32 2.27
CA ALA A 218 35.61 15.50 2.30
C ALA A 218 36.22 16.68 1.51
N GLU A 219 37.54 16.88 1.61
CA GLU A 219 38.27 17.96 0.92
C GLU A 219 38.33 17.79 -0.59
N THR A 220 38.34 16.55 -1.08
CA THR A 220 38.50 16.23 -2.51
C THR A 220 37.18 15.84 -3.19
N TRP A 221 36.11 15.66 -2.41
CA TRP A 221 34.82 15.15 -2.85
C TRP A 221 34.21 15.95 -4.00
N GLU A 222 33.98 17.25 -3.81
CA GLU A 222 33.27 18.06 -4.82
C GLU A 222 34.08 18.16 -6.12
N LYS A 223 35.41 18.27 -5.99
CA LYS A 223 36.33 18.36 -7.14
C LYS A 223 36.37 17.07 -7.94
N GLN A 224 36.32 15.91 -7.30
CA GLN A 224 36.42 14.61 -7.97
C GLN A 224 35.07 14.11 -8.48
N THR A 225 33.99 14.34 -7.72
CA THR A 225 32.69 13.71 -7.97
C THR A 225 31.68 14.63 -8.63
N GLY A 226 31.83 15.96 -8.50
CA GLY A 226 30.83 16.94 -8.95
C GLY A 226 29.54 16.95 -8.13
N PHE A 227 29.49 16.18 -7.03
CA PHE A 227 28.41 16.23 -6.04
C PHE A 227 28.81 17.16 -4.88
N SER A 228 27.82 17.76 -4.24
CA SER A 228 28.09 18.65 -3.10
C SER A 228 28.56 17.86 -1.89
N LEU A 229 29.29 18.53 -0.99
CA LEU A 229 29.74 17.92 0.27
C LEU A 229 28.56 17.51 1.16
N ALA A 230 27.42 18.22 1.09
CA ALA A 230 26.21 17.89 1.84
C ALA A 230 25.63 16.52 1.45
N GLU A 231 25.80 16.12 0.19
CA GLU A 231 25.29 14.86 -0.36
C GLU A 231 26.25 13.68 -0.13
N ARG A 232 27.50 13.95 0.26
CA ARG A 232 28.58 12.96 0.38
C ARG A 232 28.16 11.74 1.21
N TYR A 233 27.66 11.99 2.41
CA TYR A 233 27.31 10.91 3.33
C TYR A 233 26.16 10.06 2.81
N GLU A 234 25.13 10.70 2.26
CA GLU A 234 23.96 10.02 1.67
C GLU A 234 24.38 9.11 0.50
N ILE A 235 25.21 9.63 -0.42
CA ILE A 235 25.68 8.89 -1.59
C ILE A 235 26.54 7.69 -1.18
N ILE A 236 27.51 7.90 -0.28
CA ILE A 236 28.40 6.84 0.20
C ILE A 236 27.57 5.73 0.88
N GLN A 237 26.59 6.10 1.70
CA GLN A 237 25.75 5.14 2.39
C GLN A 237 24.84 4.35 1.44
N PHE A 238 24.30 5.00 0.41
CA PHE A 238 23.54 4.35 -0.64
C PHE A 238 24.41 3.35 -1.42
N VAL A 239 25.59 3.77 -1.87
CA VAL A 239 26.55 2.91 -2.58
C VAL A 239 26.95 1.72 -1.71
N ALA A 240 27.22 1.94 -0.41
CA ALA A 240 27.56 0.87 0.51
C ALA A 240 26.43 -0.16 0.65
N THR A 241 25.20 0.31 0.80
CA THR A 241 24.02 -0.55 1.03
C THR A 241 23.68 -1.36 -0.22
N GLU A 242 23.66 -0.72 -1.39
CA GLU A 242 23.40 -1.41 -2.65
C GLU A 242 24.51 -2.39 -3.01
N THR A 243 25.78 -2.04 -2.74
CA THR A 243 26.89 -2.95 -2.94
C THR A 243 26.80 -4.17 -2.02
N LEU A 244 26.48 -3.97 -0.74
CA LEU A 244 26.28 -5.08 0.19
C LEU A 244 25.19 -6.03 -0.35
N ARG A 245 24.05 -5.47 -0.79
CA ARG A 245 22.92 -6.24 -1.32
C ARG A 245 23.28 -6.99 -2.61
N ALA A 246 24.01 -6.37 -3.52
CA ALA A 246 24.30 -6.92 -4.84
C ALA A 246 25.48 -7.90 -4.84
N GLN A 247 26.55 -7.61 -4.09
CA GLN A 247 27.82 -8.35 -4.15
C GLN A 247 28.01 -9.34 -3.00
N THR A 248 27.14 -9.34 -1.98
CA THR A 248 27.25 -10.30 -0.87
C THR A 248 26.02 -11.21 -0.78
N SER A 249 26.25 -12.51 -0.89
CA SER A 249 25.21 -13.54 -0.71
C SER A 249 25.21 -14.15 0.70
N SER A 250 26.07 -13.65 1.59
CA SER A 250 26.28 -14.22 2.93
C SER A 250 25.32 -13.60 3.95
N SER A 251 24.53 -14.43 4.64
CA SER A 251 23.71 -14.01 5.78
C SER A 251 24.61 -13.40 6.87
N GLY A 252 24.47 -12.09 7.10
CA GLY A 252 25.18 -11.37 8.15
C GLY A 252 26.39 -10.52 7.70
N ALA A 253 26.69 -10.43 6.40
CA ALA A 253 27.70 -9.48 5.93
C ALA A 253 27.36 -8.04 6.35
N PHE A 254 28.38 -7.25 6.67
CA PHE A 254 28.22 -5.85 7.10
C PHE A 254 29.35 -4.99 6.52
N PHE A 255 29.14 -3.67 6.46
CA PHE A 255 30.15 -2.73 6.00
C PHE A 255 30.55 -1.73 7.09
N LYS A 256 31.75 -1.16 6.97
CA LYS A 256 32.22 -0.01 7.74
C LYS A 256 32.65 1.09 6.79
N ILE A 257 32.12 2.29 7.00
CA ILE A 257 32.52 3.48 6.25
C ILE A 257 33.61 4.18 7.06
N GLU A 258 34.77 4.33 6.45
CA GLU A 258 35.90 5.11 6.96
C GLU A 258 36.03 6.41 6.17
N GLU A 259 37.08 7.19 6.40
CA GLU A 259 37.25 8.48 5.73
C GLU A 259 37.46 8.35 4.21
N SER A 260 38.26 7.36 3.80
CA SER A 260 38.69 7.15 2.41
C SER A 260 38.28 5.77 1.84
N TRP A 261 37.61 4.94 2.64
CA TRP A 261 37.27 3.57 2.27
C TRP A 261 35.89 3.15 2.77
N ILE A 262 35.25 2.27 2.01
CA ILE A 262 34.12 1.46 2.48
C ILE A 262 34.61 0.01 2.52
N ASN A 263 34.68 -0.58 3.70
CA ASN A 263 35.18 -1.95 3.90
C ASN A 263 34.01 -2.90 4.17
N PHE A 264 33.92 -4.00 3.43
CA PHE A 264 32.87 -5.00 3.57
C PHE A 264 33.43 -6.26 4.22
N TYR A 265 32.79 -6.75 5.27
CA TYR A 265 33.23 -7.88 6.06
C TYR A 265 32.22 -9.01 6.05
N LYS A 266 32.72 -10.23 6.25
CA LYS A 266 31.86 -11.38 6.50
C LYS A 266 31.25 -11.29 7.90
N GLY A 267 29.96 -11.59 8.02
CA GLY A 267 29.29 -11.70 9.32
C GLY A 267 29.87 -12.79 10.20
N PRO A 268 29.70 -12.70 11.53
CA PRO A 268 29.91 -13.85 12.40
C PRO A 268 29.02 -15.00 11.92
N LYS A 269 29.60 -16.20 11.81
CA LYS A 269 28.83 -17.43 11.57
C LYS A 269 27.98 -17.78 12.77
#